data_AF-A0A8S3GN49-F1
#
_entry.id   AF-A0A8S3GN49-F1
#
_cell.length_a   1.000
_cell.length_b   1.000
_cell.length_c   1.000
_cell.angle_alpha   90.00
_cell.angle_beta   90.00
_cell.angle_gamma   90.00
#
_symmetry.space_group_name_H-M   'P 1'
#
loop_
_entity.id
_entity.type
_entity.pdbx_description
1 polymer ?
#
loop_
_entity_poly.entity_id
_entity_poly.type
_entity_poly.pdbx_seq_one_letter_code
_entity_poly.pdbx_strand_id
1 'polypeptide(L)'
;MHGKLNEEEMDLVFKASPNRERKIIFATNVAETSITIDGIRHVIDSGMVKEMMWDPQSKTRALKVGYTTQSSVMQRRGRAGRTAIGKVSNYCKNSTSFHLVFM
;
A
#
# COMPACT_ATOMS: atom_id res chain seq x y z
N MET A 1 -7.12 -2.94 2.28
CA MET A 1 -6.82 -2.21 3.53
C MET A 1 -7.20 -0.75 3.37
N HIS A 2 -8.29 -0.36 4.03
CA HIS A 2 -8.75 1.02 4.15
C HIS A 2 -9.47 1.17 5.49
N GLY A 3 -9.69 2.40 5.96
CA GLY A 3 -10.24 2.68 7.30
C GLY A 3 -11.70 2.29 7.54
N LYS A 4 -12.32 1.46 6.70
CA LYS A 4 -13.67 0.91 6.93
C LYS A 4 -13.69 -0.63 7.00
N LEU A 5 -12.52 -1.27 7.01
CA LEU A 5 -12.45 -2.70 7.27
C LEU A 5 -12.82 -2.97 8.72
N ASN A 6 -13.53 -4.07 8.96
CA ASN A 6 -13.77 -4.56 10.31
C ASN A 6 -12.51 -5.24 10.87
N GLU A 7 -12.53 -5.57 12.16
CA GLU A 7 -11.37 -6.14 12.85
C GLU A 7 -10.96 -7.49 12.25
N GLU A 8 -11.91 -8.36 11.92
CA GLU A 8 -11.67 -9.67 11.31
C GLU A 8 -10.99 -9.58 9.94
N GLU A 9 -11.45 -8.66 9.08
CA GLU A 9 -10.88 -8.38 7.76
C GLU A 9 -9.46 -7.83 7.89
N MET A 10 -9.22 -6.96 8.88
CA MET A 10 -7.89 -6.45 9.17
C MET A 10 -6.96 -7.56 9.65
N ASP A 11 -7.46 -8.48 10.47
CA ASP A 11 -6.72 -9.63 10.99
C ASP A 11 -6.28 -10.60 9.86
N LEU A 12 -7.12 -10.78 8.83
CA LEU A 12 -6.79 -11.54 7.63
C LEU A 12 -5.60 -10.94 6.87
N VAL A 13 -5.35 -9.63 6.95
CA VAL A 13 -4.18 -8.98 6.32
C VAL A 13 -2.87 -9.41 6.99
N PHE A 14 -2.89 -9.75 8.28
CA PHE A 14 -1.70 -10.19 9.01
C PHE A 14 -1.48 -11.71 8.98
N LYS A 15 -2.53 -12.50 8.80
CA LYS A 15 -2.43 -13.96 8.71
C LYS A 15 -1.66 -14.42 7.46
N ALA A 16 -0.80 -15.43 7.62
CA ALA A 16 -0.13 -16.06 6.49
C ALA A 16 -1.16 -16.72 5.54
N SER A 17 -0.87 -16.74 4.24
CA SER A 17 -1.76 -17.43 3.30
C SER A 17 -1.71 -18.95 3.55
N PRO A 18 -2.86 -19.63 3.68
CA PRO A 18 -2.90 -21.08 3.65
C PRO A 18 -2.26 -21.58 2.34
N ASN A 19 -1.63 -22.75 2.37
CA ASN A 19 -1.17 -23.48 1.18
C ASN A 19 -0.14 -22.79 0.26
N ARG A 20 0.64 -21.83 0.78
CA ARG A 20 1.64 -21.07 -0.02
C ARG A 20 1.02 -20.33 -1.22
N GLU A 21 -0.28 -20.06 -1.16
CA GLU A 21 -0.97 -19.30 -2.20
C GLU A 21 -0.48 -17.84 -2.22
N ARG A 22 -0.64 -17.21 -3.38
CA ARG A 22 -0.23 -15.82 -3.56
C ARG A 22 -1.25 -14.91 -2.87
N LYS A 23 -0.82 -14.27 -1.78
CA LYS A 23 -1.57 -13.18 -1.16
C LYS A 23 -1.30 -11.86 -1.87
N ILE A 24 -2.38 -11.19 -2.26
CA ILE A 24 -2.36 -9.85 -2.84
C ILE A 24 -3.13 -8.93 -1.90
N ILE A 25 -2.51 -7.85 -1.47
CA ILE A 25 -3.10 -6.87 -0.55
C ILE A 25 -3.25 -5.56 -1.31
N PHE A 26 -4.47 -5.07 -1.45
CA PHE A 26 -4.72 -3.71 -1.94
C PHE A 26 -4.75 -2.76 -0.76
N ALA A 27 -3.99 -1.69 -0.80
CA ALA A 27 -3.91 -0.72 0.29
C ALA A 27 -3.97 0.71 -0.24
N THR A 28 -4.58 1.59 0.54
CA THR A 28 -4.49 3.04 0.32
C THR A 28 -3.29 3.60 1.07
N ASN A 29 -3.08 4.91 0.97
CA ASN A 29 -2.16 5.68 1.82
C ASN A 29 -2.32 5.45 3.34
N VAL A 30 -3.41 4.84 3.81
CA VAL A 30 -3.56 4.41 5.22
C VAL A 30 -2.48 3.40 5.62
N ALA A 31 -2.01 2.57 4.70
CA ALA A 31 -0.91 1.63 4.97
C ALA A 31 0.49 2.27 4.79
N GLU A 32 0.57 3.58 4.52
CA GLU A 32 1.84 4.27 4.23
C GLU A 32 2.74 4.34 5.47
N THR A 33 2.18 4.54 6.67
CA THR A 33 3.00 4.89 7.85
C THR A 33 3.11 3.84 8.95
N SER A 34 2.15 2.95 9.20
CA SER A 34 2.19 2.19 10.49
C SER A 34 1.92 0.69 10.44
N ILE A 35 1.83 0.06 9.26
CA ILE A 35 1.52 -1.38 9.16
C ILE A 35 2.72 -2.15 8.59
N THR A 36 3.30 -3.02 9.43
CA THR A 36 4.30 -4.00 9.00
C THR A 36 3.59 -5.30 8.66
N ILE A 37 3.55 -5.64 7.38
CA ILE A 37 3.09 -6.95 6.92
C ILE A 37 4.35 -7.74 6.59
N ASP A 38 4.55 -8.85 7.28
CA ASP A 38 5.71 -9.70 7.05
C ASP A 38 5.61 -10.41 5.70
N GLY A 39 6.77 -10.56 5.05
CA GLY A 39 6.88 -11.35 3.83
C GLY A 39 6.47 -10.62 2.55
N ILE A 40 6.18 -9.30 2.60
CA ILE A 40 6.03 -8.49 1.38
C ILE A 40 7.34 -8.50 0.60
N ARG A 41 7.30 -9.08 -0.60
CA ARG A 41 8.45 -9.18 -1.49
C ARG A 41 8.32 -8.31 -2.73
N HIS A 42 7.09 -7.93 -3.08
CA HIS A 42 6.80 -7.00 -4.17
C HIS A 42 5.86 -5.89 -3.71
N VAL A 43 6.20 -4.67 -4.10
CA VAL A 43 5.33 -3.49 -3.98
C VAL A 43 5.04 -2.96 -5.37
N ILE A 44 3.76 -2.71 -5.64
CA ILE A 44 3.26 -2.01 -6.82
C ILE A 44 2.68 -0.69 -6.32
N ASP A 45 3.17 0.44 -6.84
CA ASP A 45 2.72 1.77 -6.44
C ASP A 45 2.14 2.50 -7.66
N SER A 46 0.91 3.01 -7.53
CA SER A 46 0.25 3.84 -8.54
C SER A 46 0.91 5.21 -8.71
N GLY A 47 1.65 5.67 -7.70
CA GLY A 47 2.13 7.05 -7.61
C GLY A 47 1.01 8.05 -7.28
N MET A 48 -0.21 7.57 -7.01
CA MET A 48 -1.37 8.39 -6.70
C MET A 48 -1.69 8.36 -5.21
N VAL A 49 -2.47 9.35 -4.78
CA VAL A 49 -3.03 9.43 -3.43
C VAL A 49 -4.38 10.13 -3.49
N LYS A 50 -5.27 9.73 -2.58
CA LYS A 50 -6.53 10.42 -2.30
C LYS A 50 -6.44 11.04 -0.92
N GLU A 51 -6.37 12.37 -0.86
CA GLU A 51 -6.15 13.12 0.38
C GLU A 51 -7.09 14.31 0.54
N MET A 52 -7.32 14.68 1.80
CA MET A 52 -8.14 15.85 2.13
C MET A 52 -7.30 17.11 1.93
N MET A 53 -7.62 17.87 0.88
CA MET A 53 -6.97 19.15 0.59
C MET A 53 -7.88 20.31 1.00
N TRP A 54 -7.27 21.37 1.54
CA TRP A 54 -7.95 22.63 1.77
C TRP A 54 -8.12 23.40 0.45
N ASP A 55 -9.34 23.87 0.18
CA ASP A 55 -9.62 24.78 -0.92
C ASP A 55 -9.90 26.18 -0.36
N PRO A 56 -9.00 27.16 -0.58
CA PRO A 56 -9.16 28.51 -0.07
C PRO A 56 -10.32 29.27 -0.72
N GLN A 57 -10.73 28.89 -1.94
CA GLN A 57 -11.83 29.58 -2.65
C GLN A 57 -13.19 29.21 -2.04
N SER A 58 -13.44 27.91 -1.85
CA SER A 58 -14.69 27.44 -1.21
C SER A 58 -14.64 27.51 0.31
N LYS A 59 -13.46 27.71 0.93
CA LYS A 59 -13.22 27.61 2.37
C LYS A 59 -13.67 26.26 2.94
N THR A 60 -13.50 25.20 2.16
CA THR A 60 -13.84 23.83 2.56
C THR A 60 -12.66 22.89 2.39
N ARG A 61 -12.76 21.70 2.98
CA ARG A 61 -11.87 20.59 2.65
C ARG A 61 -12.56 19.66 1.67
N ALA A 62 -11.86 19.29 0.62
CA ALA A 62 -12.34 18.34 -0.37
C ALA A 62 -11.36 17.18 -0.51
N LEU A 63 -11.89 15.98 -0.71
CA LEU A 63 -11.11 14.79 -0.96
C LEU A 63 -10.71 14.77 -2.43
N LYS A 64 -9.43 15.04 -2.71
CA LYS A 64 -8.90 15.14 -4.08
C LYS A 64 -7.95 13.97 -4.36
N VAL A 65 -7.96 13.51 -5.61
CA VAL A 65 -7.01 12.52 -6.13
C VAL A 65 -5.90 13.26 -6.85
N GLY A 66 -4.64 12.91 -6.57
CA GLY A 66 -3.48 13.54 -7.18
C GLY A 66 -2.24 12.65 -7.08
N TYR A 67 -1.11 13.15 -7.56
CA TYR A 67 0.17 12.48 -7.41
C TYR A 67 0.65 12.56 -5.97
N THR A 68 1.22 11.46 -5.48
CA THR A 68 1.87 11.43 -4.18
C THR A 68 3.29 12.01 -4.25
N THR A 69 3.87 12.31 -3.10
CA THR A 69 5.21 12.88 -3.03
C THR A 69 6.29 11.83 -3.31
N GLN A 70 7.48 12.26 -3.73
CA GLN A 70 8.60 11.35 -3.92
C GLN A 70 8.97 10.61 -2.61
N SER A 71 8.89 11.29 -1.46
CA SER A 71 9.16 10.67 -0.16
C SER A 71 8.10 9.60 0.19
N SER A 72 6.82 9.84 -0.12
CA SER A 72 5.75 8.86 0.03
C SER A 72 5.98 7.61 -0.83
N VAL A 73 6.34 7.79 -2.11
CA VAL A 73 6.73 6.67 -2.98
C VAL A 73 7.91 5.89 -2.36
N MET A 74 8.95 6.59 -1.89
CA MET A 74 10.11 5.93 -1.27
C MET A 74 9.74 5.13 -0.02
N GLN A 75 8.82 5.63 0.81
CA GLN A 75 8.32 4.88 1.97
C GLN A 75 7.54 3.63 1.56
N ARG A 76 6.66 3.74 0.55
CA ARG A 76 5.89 2.61 0.00
C ARG A 76 6.83 1.54 -0.58
N ARG A 77 7.84 1.94 -1.34
CA ARG A 77 8.90 1.06 -1.86
C ARG A 77 9.62 0.29 -0.75
N GLY A 78 9.87 0.93 0.39
CA GLY A 78 10.51 0.32 1.56
C GLY A 78 9.67 -0.74 2.30
N ARG A 79 8.46 -1.05 1.83
CA ARG A 79 7.63 -2.15 2.34
C ARG A 79 8.03 -3.50 1.75
N ALA A 80 8.61 -3.53 0.54
CA ALA A 80 9.31 -4.71 0.06
C ALA A 80 10.69 -4.78 0.69
N GLY A 81 11.20 -5.99 0.92
CA GLY A 81 12.61 -6.15 1.28
C GLY A 81 12.94 -6.11 2.77
N ARG A 82 11.95 -5.97 3.67
CA ARG A 82 12.19 -5.89 5.12
C ARG A 82 12.63 -7.22 5.75
N THR A 83 12.13 -8.35 5.28
CA THR A 83 12.37 -9.68 5.88
C THR A 83 12.90 -10.73 4.90
N ALA A 84 13.08 -10.37 3.63
CA ALA A 84 13.70 -11.19 2.58
C ALA A 84 14.15 -10.28 1.44
N ILE A 85 15.03 -10.73 0.54
CA ILE A 85 15.42 -9.99 -0.66
C ILE A 85 14.14 -9.58 -1.43
N GLY A 86 13.92 -8.27 -1.57
CA GLY A 86 12.70 -7.69 -2.14
C GLY A 86 12.96 -6.98 -3.46
N LYS A 87 11.98 -6.99 -4.37
CA LYS A 87 12.04 -6.27 -5.64
C LYS A 87 10.95 -5.21 -5.68
N VAL A 88 11.35 -3.97 -5.95
CA VAL A 88 10.43 -2.86 -6.14
C VAL A 88 10.26 -2.61 -7.63
N SER A 89 9.03 -2.64 -8.12
CA SER A 89 8.74 -2.44 -9.55
C SER A 89 7.71 -1.34 -9.73
N ASN A 90 8.11 -0.25 -10.37
CA ASN A 90 7.17 0.72 -10.92
C ASN A 90 6.75 0.21 -12.31
N TYR A 91 5.80 -0.74 -12.35
CA TYR A 91 5.37 -1.56 -13.51
C TYR A 91 6.51 -2.21 -14.33
N CYS A 92 6.52 -3.48 -14.70
CA CYS A 92 5.81 -4.71 -14.38
C CYS A 92 6.73 -5.82 -14.95
N LYS A 93 7.07 -6.86 -14.19
CA LYS A 93 7.28 -8.22 -14.70
C LYS A 93 7.60 -9.23 -13.60
N ASN A 94 7.05 -10.43 -13.85
CA ASN A 94 7.05 -11.65 -13.07
C ASN A 94 8.26 -11.87 -12.16
N SER A 95 7.97 -12.07 -10.87
CA SER A 95 8.72 -12.97 -10.00
C SER A 95 7.80 -13.47 -8.88
N THR A 96 7.95 -14.74 -8.52
CA THR A 96 7.26 -15.45 -7.44
C THR A 96 7.31 -14.61 -6.15
N SER A 97 6.17 -14.29 -5.48
CA SER A 97 5.97 -13.96 -4.03
C SER A 97 4.70 -13.14 -3.66
N PHE A 98 4.49 -12.82 -2.37
CA PHE A 98 3.48 -11.87 -1.82
C PHE A 98 3.58 -10.47 -2.44
N HIS A 99 2.43 -9.86 -2.77
CA HIS A 99 2.32 -8.54 -3.40
C HIS A 99 1.49 -7.57 -2.54
N LEU A 100 1.98 -6.35 -2.38
CA LEU A 100 1.25 -5.21 -1.82
C LEU A 100 1.06 -4.15 -2.91
N VAL A 101 -0.19 -3.80 -3.21
CA VAL A 101 -0.57 -2.81 -4.22
C VAL A 101 -1.03 -1.56 -3.50
N PHE A 102 -0.28 -0.47 -3.64
CA PHE A 102 -0.68 0.86 -3.19
C PHE A 102 -1.42 1.58 -4.31
N MET A 103 -2.62 2.05 -3.98
CA MET A 103 -3.48 2.83 -4.87
C MET A 103 -3.59 4.28 -4.42
#